data_AF-A0A2H6H824-F1
#
_entry.id   AF-A0A2H6H824-F1
#
_cell.length_a   1.000
_cell.length_b   1.000
_cell.length_c   1.000
_cell.angle_alpha   90.00
_cell.angle_beta   90.00
_cell.angle_gamma   90.00
#
_symmetry.space_group_name_H-M   'P 1'
#
loop_
_entity.id
_entity.type
_entity.pdbx_description
1 polymer ?
#
loop_
_entity_poly.entity_id
_entity_poly.type
_entity_poly.pdbx_seq_one_letter_code
_entity_poly.pdbx_strand_id
1 'polypeptide(L)'
;MVVPVDLIVPEAVAPPGGRRGARLGKVYGRRAARRAAGLEGALVERSPVEVAALDDTDVLRLFGATTPDSMALSLGRLLADPRSAGATRVAVGRLDGLFGTPRSVAVPMAVRTLDGVLDPATVEATLTGFTSRLLATLADT
;
A
#
# COMPACT_ATOMS: atom_id res chain seq x y z
N MET A 1 -11.22 -2.37 -26.06
CA MET A 1 -10.51 -2.61 -24.79
C MET A 1 -11.55 -2.61 -23.67
N VAL A 2 -11.72 -3.70 -22.94
CA VAL A 2 -12.63 -3.76 -21.79
C VAL A 2 -11.78 -3.53 -20.55
N VAL A 3 -11.95 -2.40 -19.87
CA VAL A 3 -11.29 -2.17 -18.58
C VAL A 3 -12.11 -2.92 -17.52
N PRO A 4 -11.52 -3.90 -16.82
CA PRO A 4 -12.21 -4.57 -15.73
C PRO A 4 -12.39 -3.57 -14.58
N VAL A 5 -13.64 -3.32 -14.20
CA VAL A 5 -13.99 -2.49 -13.05
C VAL A 5 -14.49 -3.41 -11.94
N ASP A 6 -13.85 -3.35 -10.78
CA ASP A 6 -14.30 -4.04 -9.58
C ASP A 6 -15.14 -3.09 -8.72
N LEU A 7 -16.32 -3.56 -8.28
CA LEU A 7 -17.15 -2.83 -7.33
C LEU A 7 -16.93 -3.36 -5.91
N ILE A 8 -16.61 -2.47 -4.97
CA ILE A 8 -16.48 -2.79 -3.55
C ILE A 8 -17.69 -2.26 -2.79
N VAL A 9 -18.28 -3.10 -1.95
CA VAL A 9 -19.48 -2.78 -1.15
C VAL A 9 -19.12 -2.89 0.33
N PRO A 10 -19.31 -1.82 1.13
CA PRO A 10 -19.06 -1.86 2.57
C PRO A 10 -19.90 -2.94 3.25
N GLU A 11 -19.31 -3.65 4.19
CA GLU A 11 -19.95 -4.82 4.82
C GLU A 11 -21.24 -4.45 5.53
N ALA A 12 -21.28 -3.28 6.19
CA ALA A 12 -22.44 -2.80 6.94
C ALA A 12 -23.72 -2.61 6.09
N VAL A 13 -23.59 -2.39 4.78
CA VAL A 13 -24.73 -2.17 3.85
C VAL A 13 -24.85 -3.26 2.79
N ALA A 14 -24.01 -4.30 2.84
CA ALA A 14 -23.98 -5.30 1.81
C ALA A 14 -25.23 -6.21 1.85
N PRO A 15 -25.96 -6.36 0.73
CA PRO A 15 -27.18 -7.14 0.67
C PRO A 15 -26.93 -8.61 1.02
N PRO A 16 -27.84 -9.27 1.75
CA PRO A 16 -27.61 -10.59 2.34
C PRO A 16 -27.19 -11.65 1.32
N GLY A 17 -26.38 -12.59 1.80
CA GLY A 17 -25.85 -13.69 1.01
C GLY A 17 -24.44 -13.46 0.47
N GLY A 18 -23.73 -14.58 0.24
CA GLY A 18 -22.34 -14.61 -0.18
C GLY A 18 -21.35 -14.26 0.93
N ARG A 19 -20.33 -15.10 1.13
CA ARG A 19 -19.29 -14.86 2.15
C ARG A 19 -18.32 -13.73 1.78
N ARG A 20 -18.04 -13.55 0.49
CA ARG A 20 -17.09 -12.54 -0.03
C ARG A 20 -17.68 -11.65 -1.12
N GLY A 21 -18.71 -12.11 -1.83
CA GLY A 21 -19.32 -11.35 -2.94
C GLY A 21 -20.59 -10.65 -2.49
N ALA A 22 -20.75 -9.39 -2.85
CA ALA A 22 -21.99 -8.65 -2.63
C ALA A 22 -23.00 -9.00 -3.74
N ARG A 23 -24.24 -9.35 -3.35
CA ARG A 23 -25.28 -9.80 -4.28
C ARG A 23 -26.09 -8.62 -4.78
N LEU A 24 -25.70 -8.04 -5.90
CA LEU A 24 -26.40 -6.90 -6.51
C LEU A 24 -27.63 -7.35 -7.31
N GLY A 25 -28.58 -8.03 -6.65
CA GLY A 25 -29.79 -8.52 -7.33
C GLY A 25 -29.52 -9.60 -8.39
N LYS A 26 -30.49 -9.78 -9.30
CA LYS A 26 -30.50 -10.89 -10.29
C LYS A 26 -29.78 -10.56 -11.60
N VAL A 27 -29.59 -9.28 -11.91
CA VAL A 27 -29.04 -8.80 -13.20
C VAL A 27 -27.51 -8.92 -13.23
N TYR A 28 -26.86 -8.74 -12.09
CA TYR A 28 -25.40 -8.76 -11.99
C TYR A 28 -24.87 -10.13 -11.56
N GLY A 29 -23.73 -10.52 -12.13
CA GLY A 29 -23.07 -11.79 -11.81
C GLY A 29 -22.54 -11.85 -10.38
N ARG A 30 -22.31 -13.07 -9.86
CA ARG A 30 -21.86 -13.31 -8.47
C ARG A 30 -20.47 -12.74 -8.14
N ARG A 31 -19.71 -12.30 -9.15
CA ARG A 31 -18.38 -11.70 -9.07
C ARG A 31 -18.37 -10.21 -9.41
N ALA A 32 -19.53 -9.61 -9.68
CA ALA A 32 -19.62 -8.19 -10.04
C ALA A 32 -19.23 -7.25 -8.90
N ALA A 33 -19.33 -7.71 -7.65
CA ALA A 33 -18.97 -6.91 -6.49
C ALA A 33 -18.46 -7.73 -5.31
N ARG A 34 -17.60 -7.12 -4.49
CA ARG A 34 -16.97 -7.71 -3.32
C ARG A 34 -17.38 -6.96 -2.05
N ARG A 35 -17.64 -7.71 -0.98
CA ARG A 35 -17.82 -7.17 0.38
C ARG A 35 -16.47 -6.77 0.97
N ALA A 36 -16.37 -5.59 1.57
CA ALA A 36 -15.18 -5.14 2.29
C ALA A 36 -15.54 -4.45 3.61
N ALA A 37 -14.89 -4.87 4.69
CA ALA A 37 -14.95 -4.17 5.97
C ALA A 37 -14.04 -2.94 5.96
N GLY A 38 -14.43 -1.88 6.67
CA GLY A 38 -13.62 -0.65 6.84
C GLY A 38 -13.86 0.40 5.76
N LEU A 39 -14.77 0.15 4.81
CA LEU A 39 -15.13 1.11 3.75
C LEU A 39 -16.40 1.93 4.11
N GLU A 40 -16.92 1.79 5.33
CA GLU A 40 -18.12 2.48 5.81
C GLU A 40 -17.95 4.02 5.80
N GLY A 41 -16.74 4.51 6.08
CA GLY A 41 -16.43 5.95 6.02
C GLY A 41 -16.61 6.55 4.62
N ALA A 42 -16.41 5.75 3.57
CA ALA A 42 -16.58 6.22 2.19
C ALA A 42 -18.05 6.54 1.86
N LEU A 43 -19.01 5.87 2.50
CA LEU A 43 -20.44 6.16 2.32
C LEU A 43 -20.84 7.50 2.97
N VAL A 44 -20.19 7.85 4.08
CA VAL A 44 -20.45 9.09 4.82
C VAL A 44 -19.83 10.28 4.09
N GLU A 45 -18.58 10.13 3.67
CA GLU A 45 -17.79 11.19 3.04
C GLU A 45 -18.32 11.58 1.65
N ARG A 46 -18.77 10.59 0.85
CA ARG A 46 -19.40 10.78 -0.48
C ARG A 46 -18.62 11.71 -1.44
N SER A 47 -17.32 11.92 -1.23
CA SER A 47 -16.46 12.67 -2.13
C SER A 47 -15.68 11.70 -3.02
N PRO A 48 -15.60 11.94 -4.35
CA PRO A 48 -14.73 11.15 -5.21
C PRO A 48 -13.28 11.43 -4.83
N VAL A 49 -12.56 10.39 -4.44
CA VAL A 49 -11.11 10.43 -4.25
C VAL A 49 -10.46 9.84 -5.49
N GLU A 50 -9.72 10.67 -6.21
CA GLU A 50 -8.88 10.19 -7.29
C GLU A 50 -7.63 9.53 -6.68
N VAL A 51 -7.49 8.23 -6.87
CA VAL A 51 -6.26 7.51 -6.57
C VAL A 51 -5.44 7.52 -7.85
N ALA A 52 -4.53 8.49 -7.95
CA ALA A 52 -3.58 8.54 -9.04
C ALA A 52 -2.71 7.27 -9.05
N ALA A 53 -2.13 6.95 -10.20
CA ALA A 53 -1.11 5.92 -10.25
C ALA A 53 0.03 6.31 -9.28
N LEU A 54 0.53 5.32 -8.53
CA LEU A 54 1.70 5.51 -7.70
C LEU A 54 2.84 6.04 -8.57
N ASP A 55 3.35 7.22 -8.24
CA ASP A 55 4.52 7.79 -8.90
C ASP A 55 5.80 7.37 -8.17
N ASP A 56 6.94 7.30 -8.87
CA ASP A 56 8.19 6.83 -8.24
C ASP A 56 8.72 7.81 -7.17
N THR A 57 8.25 9.06 -7.18
CA THR A 57 8.59 10.07 -6.19
C THR A 57 7.75 9.95 -4.91
N ASP A 58 6.60 9.28 -4.97
CA ASP A 58 5.70 9.07 -3.83
C ASP A 58 6.38 8.25 -2.74
N VAL A 59 7.28 7.34 -3.10
CA VAL A 59 8.08 6.59 -2.12
C VAL A 59 9.01 7.52 -1.35
N LEU A 60 9.66 8.45 -2.05
CA LEU A 60 10.53 9.43 -1.40
C LEU A 60 9.71 10.42 -0.56
N ARG A 61 8.55 10.85 -1.04
CA ARG A 61 7.61 11.69 -0.25
C ARG A 61 7.14 10.98 1.00
N LEU A 62 6.78 9.70 0.90
CA LEU A 62 6.38 8.88 2.03
C LEU A 62 7.52 8.74 3.04
N PHE A 63 8.74 8.42 2.59
CA PHE A 63 9.91 8.28 3.45
C PHE A 63 10.35 9.62 4.07
N GLY A 64 10.06 10.76 3.42
CA GLY A 64 10.26 12.08 3.99
C GLY A 64 9.17 12.52 4.98
N ALA A 65 7.94 12.02 4.82
CA ALA A 65 6.79 12.37 5.65
C ALA A 65 6.65 11.51 6.92
N THR A 66 7.34 10.37 6.99
CA THR A 66 7.35 9.47 8.15
C THR A 66 8.77 9.19 8.61
N THR A 67 8.93 8.63 9.81
CA THR A 67 10.23 8.11 10.26
C THR A 67 10.26 6.59 10.15
N PRO A 68 11.43 5.97 9.91
CA PRO A 68 11.55 4.51 9.88
C PRO A 68 10.96 3.85 11.13
N ASP A 69 11.16 4.45 12.30
CA ASP A 69 10.70 3.90 13.58
C ASP A 69 9.17 3.98 13.74
N SER A 70 8.56 5.10 13.32
CA SER A 70 7.08 5.23 13.34
C SER A 70 6.40 4.29 12.35
N MET A 71 7.04 4.06 11.19
CA MET A 71 6.55 3.11 10.20
C MET A 71 6.76 1.67 10.67
N ALA A 72 7.89 1.36 11.32
CA ALA A 72 8.13 0.07 11.96
C ALA A 72 7.05 -0.26 13.00
N LEU A 73 6.71 0.69 13.87
CA LEU A 73 5.62 0.53 14.84
C LEU A 73 4.27 0.22 14.17
N SER A 74 3.96 0.91 13.07
CA SER A 74 2.72 0.69 12.32
C SER A 74 2.69 -0.68 11.64
N LEU A 75 3.80 -1.07 11.01
CA LEU A 75 3.96 -2.40 10.40
C LEU A 75 3.95 -3.51 11.46
N GLY A 76 4.54 -3.29 12.64
CA GLY A 76 4.49 -4.21 13.77
C GLY A 76 3.07 -4.48 14.26
N ARG A 77 2.23 -3.43 14.35
CA ARG A 77 0.79 -3.58 14.64
C ARG A 77 0.06 -4.42 13.59
N LEU A 78 0.38 -4.20 12.31
CA LEU A 78 -0.21 -4.99 11.21
C LEU A 78 0.28 -6.44 11.18
N LEU A 79 1.52 -6.71 11.61
CA LEU A 79 2.06 -8.05 11.77
C LEU A 79 1.42 -8.79 12.96
N ALA A 80 1.05 -8.08 14.02
CA ALA A 80 0.40 -8.63 15.20
C ALA A 80 -1.09 -8.99 14.95
N ASP A 81 -1.77 -8.31 14.02
CA ASP A 81 -3.17 -8.62 13.68
C ASP A 81 -3.26 -9.78 12.68
N PRO A 82 -3.90 -10.93 13.03
CA PRO A 82 -4.02 -12.09 12.15
C PRO A 82 -4.66 -11.80 10.79
N ARG A 83 -5.50 -10.76 10.68
CA ARG A 83 -6.19 -10.38 9.43
C ARG A 83 -5.23 -9.78 8.41
N SER A 84 -4.18 -9.08 8.87
CA SER A 84 -3.21 -8.37 8.03
C SER A 84 -1.82 -9.01 8.01
N ALA A 85 -1.49 -9.87 8.99
CA ALA A 85 -0.15 -10.42 9.16
C ALA A 85 0.42 -11.09 7.90
N GLY A 86 -0.41 -11.85 7.16
CA GLY A 86 0.00 -12.53 5.94
C GLY A 86 0.45 -11.58 4.83
N ALA A 87 -0.38 -10.58 4.52
CA ALA A 87 -0.06 -9.59 3.50
C ALA A 87 1.12 -8.70 3.92
N THR A 88 1.17 -8.33 5.20
CA THR A 88 2.23 -7.48 5.74
C THR A 88 3.59 -8.18 5.69
N ARG A 89 3.66 -9.49 6.01
CA ARG A 89 4.90 -10.27 5.86
C ARG A 89 5.40 -10.30 4.42
N VAL A 90 4.50 -10.48 3.45
CA VAL A 90 4.86 -10.45 2.02
C VAL A 90 5.39 -9.08 1.62
N ALA A 91 4.77 -7.99 2.09
CA ALA A 91 5.23 -6.64 1.80
C ALA A 91 6.60 -6.34 2.41
N VAL A 92 6.78 -6.63 3.71
CA VAL A 92 8.07 -6.43 4.42
C VAL A 92 9.18 -7.24 3.76
N GLY A 93 8.92 -8.50 3.39
CA GLY A 93 9.89 -9.36 2.70
C GLY A 93 10.33 -8.86 1.32
N ARG A 94 9.65 -7.88 0.73
CA ARG A 94 10.05 -7.26 -0.54
C ARG A 94 10.91 -6.01 -0.37
N LEU A 95 10.93 -5.39 0.80
CA LEU A 95 11.56 -4.09 1.01
C LEU A 95 13.06 -4.12 0.70
N ASP A 96 13.77 -5.15 1.17
CA ASP A 96 15.20 -5.29 0.93
C ASP A 96 15.53 -5.45 -0.57
N GLY A 97 14.78 -6.30 -1.28
CA GLY A 97 14.94 -6.47 -2.73
C GLY A 97 14.61 -5.22 -3.55
N LEU A 98 13.72 -4.36 -3.05
CA LEU A 98 13.32 -3.13 -3.71
C LEU A 98 14.25 -1.95 -3.40
N PHE A 99 14.71 -1.81 -2.15
CA PHE A 99 15.38 -0.60 -1.64
C PHE A 99 16.66 -0.85 -0.81
N GLY A 100 17.05 -2.10 -0.57
CA GLY A 100 18.16 -2.43 0.36
C GLY A 100 19.54 -1.94 -0.08
N THR A 101 19.74 -1.71 -1.38
CA THR A 101 21.01 -1.18 -1.92
C THR A 101 20.74 -0.11 -2.99
N PRO A 102 21.73 0.74 -3.32
CA PRO A 102 21.60 1.68 -4.44
C PRO A 102 21.30 1.02 -5.78
N ARG A 103 21.57 -0.29 -5.93
CA ARG A 103 21.30 -1.07 -7.14
C ARG A 103 19.97 -1.82 -7.11
N SER A 104 19.25 -1.80 -5.99
CA SER A 104 17.94 -2.44 -5.86
C SER A 104 16.94 -1.72 -6.77
N VAL A 105 16.05 -2.46 -7.43
CA VAL A 105 15.30 -1.99 -8.62
C VAL A 105 14.58 -0.65 -8.45
N ALA A 106 14.07 -0.36 -7.25
CA ALA A 106 13.31 0.87 -7.02
C ALA A 106 14.20 2.11 -6.80
N VAL A 107 15.48 1.93 -6.46
CA VAL A 107 16.41 3.04 -6.21
C VAL A 107 16.85 3.73 -7.51
N PRO A 108 17.39 3.04 -8.54
CA PRO A 108 17.69 3.68 -9.82
C PRO A 108 16.44 4.23 -10.52
N MET A 109 15.27 3.64 -10.25
CA MET A 109 14.00 4.14 -10.77
C MET A 109 13.69 5.52 -10.17
N ALA A 110 13.74 5.65 -8.85
CA ALA A 110 13.56 6.94 -8.16
C ALA A 110 14.62 7.98 -8.58
N VAL A 111 15.89 7.59 -8.71
CA VAL A 111 16.96 8.47 -9.19
C VAL A 111 16.65 9.03 -10.59
N ARG A 112 16.19 8.18 -11.51
CA ARG A 112 15.81 8.63 -12.87
C ARG A 112 14.62 9.56 -12.85
N THR A 113 13.62 9.28 -12.03
CA THR A 113 12.39 10.08 -11.96
C THR A 113 12.65 11.45 -11.30
N LEU A 114 13.64 11.55 -10.41
CA LEU A 114 14.01 12.76 -9.69
C LEU A 114 15.20 13.53 -10.31
N ASP A 115 15.64 13.14 -11.51
CA ASP A 115 16.73 13.82 -12.19
C ASP A 115 16.44 15.32 -12.35
N GLY A 116 17.41 16.16 -11.99
CA GLY A 116 17.26 17.61 -11.97
C GLY A 116 16.40 18.19 -10.83
N VAL A 117 15.76 17.36 -9.99
CA VAL A 117 15.00 17.80 -8.80
C VAL A 117 15.80 17.61 -7.53
N LEU A 118 16.44 16.44 -7.36
CA LEU A 118 17.27 16.10 -6.21
C LEU A 118 18.60 15.51 -6.66
N ASP A 119 19.61 15.70 -5.83
CA ASP A 119 20.91 15.06 -6.04
C ASP A 119 20.75 13.52 -5.95
N PRO A 120 21.26 12.75 -6.95
CA PRO A 120 21.13 11.30 -6.97
C PRO A 120 21.64 10.61 -5.70
N ALA A 121 22.76 11.06 -5.13
CA ALA A 121 23.31 10.47 -3.93
C ALA A 121 22.41 10.70 -2.71
N THR A 122 21.71 11.83 -2.66
CA THR A 122 20.69 12.12 -1.63
C THR A 122 19.51 11.17 -1.72
N VAL A 123 19.01 10.90 -2.93
CA VAL A 123 17.90 9.95 -3.17
C VAL A 123 18.32 8.54 -2.76
N GLU A 124 19.48 8.08 -3.21
CA GLU A 124 20.03 6.77 -2.87
C GLU A 124 20.21 6.60 -1.35
N ALA A 125 20.86 7.57 -0.70
CA ALA A 125 21.13 7.52 0.73
C ALA A 125 19.84 7.54 1.55
N THR A 126 18.84 8.33 1.14
CA THR A 126 17.55 8.41 1.83
C THR A 126 16.78 7.09 1.73
N LEU A 127 16.62 6.53 0.53
CA LEU A 127 15.84 5.30 0.33
C LEU A 127 16.50 4.08 0.99
N THR A 128 17.81 3.92 0.81
CA THR A 128 18.55 2.78 1.37
C THR A 128 18.72 2.91 2.88
N GLY A 129 19.03 4.10 3.37
CA GLY A 129 19.17 4.39 4.80
C GLY A 129 17.85 4.22 5.56
N PHE A 130 16.76 4.74 5.00
CA PHE A 130 15.42 4.56 5.57
C PHE A 130 15.05 3.08 5.67
N THR A 131 15.25 2.32 4.58
CA THR A 131 14.92 0.89 4.52
C THR A 131 15.75 0.08 5.51
N SER A 132 17.05 0.34 5.57
CA SER A 132 17.96 -0.33 6.52
C SER A 132 17.51 -0.10 7.96
N ARG A 133 17.21 1.16 8.33
CA ARG A 133 16.73 1.49 9.67
C ARG A 133 15.38 0.83 9.97
N LEU A 134 14.43 0.90 9.05
CA LEU A 134 13.10 0.30 9.21
C LEU A 134 13.18 -1.21 9.47
N LEU A 135 13.97 -1.94 8.68
CA LEU A 135 14.10 -3.39 8.79
C LEU A 135 14.82 -3.78 10.09
N ALA A 136 15.84 -3.00 10.51
CA ALA A 136 16.48 -3.19 11.80
C ALA A 136 15.49 -3.00 12.96
N THR A 137 14.73 -1.89 12.97
CA THR A 137 13.74 -1.62 14.02
C THR A 137 12.65 -2.70 14.09
N LEU A 138 12.21 -3.24 12.94
CA LEU A 138 11.26 -4.34 12.89
C LEU A 138 11.81 -5.68 13.42
N ALA A 139 13.12 -5.93 13.26
CA ALA A 139 13.75 -7.13 13.79
C ALA A 139 13.90 -7.09 15.32
N ASP A 140 13.95 -5.88 15.89
CA ASP A 140 14.07 -5.63 17.33
C ASP A 140 12.72 -5.58 18.07
N THR A 141 11.59 -5.69 17.36
CA THR A 141 10.22 -5.63 17.91
C THR A 141 9.62 -7.02 18.11
#